data_AF-H5WKL0-F1
#
_entry.id   AF-H5WKL0-F1
#
_cell.length_a   1.000
_cell.length_b   1.000
_cell.length_c   1.000
_cell.angle_alpha   90.00
_cell.angle_beta   90.00
_cell.angle_gamma   90.00
#
_symmetry.space_group_name_H-M   'P 1'
#
loop_
_entity.id
_entity.type
_entity.pdbx_description
1 polymer ?
#
loop_
_entity_poly.entity_id
_entity_poly.type
_entity_poly.pdbx_seq_one_letter_code
_entity_poly.pdbx_strand_id
1 'polypeptide(L)'
;MKKIESLALLPVHRSADQADVLAGTLRAAGLAPLQGVACHALVHEAVRQAPQAVVVAAPTDFAPWPDLQCLLDGQPLPVLLWWPEGAPTDPAWMDAALAAGVSAWRVGADLPDWPGAVAEALARHAQVRALRQQLDKAQAQMDERKWVDRAKGLLMRGGTLNEDEAFRMLRSASMQANLRLGEVSRSVIETALLAEGVNRAGQLRMLSQRYVKALALQVAPGAWQDGAAVQAATAARIEANLAFLGAQPLQTDAPGQLQAVRDAWQALQRHRQPDIDHLPQADAAALALLQGAEALTAALEAAGGRQRVQVVNLCGRQRMLSQRLAKEALLAALLPPAWAQASAEHAKACAQEFELAHAQLVQAPLSTPAIREGLAQVRGLWLRLTRAALPAAAETGASPQALARTSEDLLDALERLTERFESSLQLLLA
;
A
#
# COMPACT_ATOMS: atom_id res chain seq x y z
N MET A 1 18.00 23.60 40.12
CA MET A 1 17.32 22.45 40.75
C MET A 1 16.34 23.01 41.76
N LYS A 2 15.05 22.68 41.67
CA LYS A 2 14.12 22.95 42.79
C LYS A 2 14.71 22.28 44.03
N LYS A 3 14.73 22.96 45.18
CA LYS A 3 15.12 22.30 46.42
C LYS A 3 14.18 21.12 46.63
N ILE A 4 14.74 19.95 46.93
CA ILE A 4 13.97 18.70 47.15
C ILE A 4 12.89 18.93 48.23
N GLU A 5 13.19 19.81 49.20
CA GLU A 5 12.31 20.31 50.26
C GLU A 5 10.99 20.93 49.77
N SER A 6 10.92 21.44 48.54
CA SER A 6 9.72 22.08 47.97
C SER A 6 8.94 21.19 47.00
N LEU A 7 9.25 19.89 46.94
CA LEU A 7 8.57 18.95 46.05
C LEU A 7 7.23 18.53 46.63
N ALA A 8 6.17 18.69 45.84
CA ALA A 8 4.84 18.20 46.19
C ALA A 8 4.80 16.67 46.04
N LEU A 9 4.82 15.96 47.17
CA LEU A 9 4.78 14.50 47.22
C LEU A 9 3.37 14.04 47.57
N LEU A 10 2.76 13.14 46.79
CA LEU A 10 1.45 12.58 47.13
C LEU A 10 1.61 11.32 47.97
N PRO A 11 1.25 11.33 49.26
CA PRO A 11 1.26 10.12 50.07
C PRO A 11 0.02 9.28 49.77
N VAL A 12 0.23 8.03 49.41
CA VAL A 12 -0.83 7.07 49.11
C VAL A 12 -0.84 6.00 50.19
N HIS A 13 -2.02 5.73 50.74
CA HIS A 13 -2.17 4.85 51.91
C HIS A 13 -3.40 3.94 51.78
N ARG A 14 -3.41 2.85 52.56
CA ARG A 14 -4.57 1.93 52.65
C ARG A 14 -5.40 2.13 53.93
N SER A 15 -4.81 2.69 54.99
CA SER A 15 -5.49 3.05 56.24
C SER A 15 -5.16 4.50 56.66
N ALA A 16 -6.03 5.12 57.47
CA ALA A 16 -5.82 6.48 57.98
C ALA A 16 -4.55 6.57 58.84
N ASP A 17 -4.28 5.55 59.67
CA ASP A 17 -3.09 5.49 60.52
C ASP A 17 -1.78 5.52 59.71
N GLN A 18 -1.74 4.82 58.56
CA GLN A 18 -0.58 4.85 57.64
C GLN A 18 -0.40 6.21 56.97
N ALA A 19 -1.50 6.91 56.70
CA ALA A 19 -1.49 8.25 56.09
C ALA A 19 -0.77 9.25 57.00
N ASP A 20 -1.14 9.25 58.28
CA ASP A 20 -0.59 10.17 59.27
C ASP A 20 0.88 9.87 59.56
N VAL A 21 1.25 8.59 59.64
CA VAL A 21 2.65 8.16 59.81
C VAL A 21 3.50 8.60 58.62
N LEU A 22 3.06 8.33 57.38
CA LEU A 22 3.82 8.69 56.18
C LEU A 22 3.93 10.21 56.02
N ALA A 23 2.83 10.95 56.19
CA ALA A 23 2.83 12.41 56.05
C ALA A 23 3.61 13.10 57.19
N GLY A 24 3.57 12.56 58.41
CA GLY A 24 4.38 13.04 59.53
C GLY A 24 5.87 12.80 59.30
N THR A 25 6.21 11.62 58.80
CA THR A 25 7.57 11.21 58.43
C THR A 25 8.17 12.09 57.33
N LEU A 26 7.43 12.33 56.24
CA LEU A 26 7.89 13.20 55.16
C LEU A 26 8.08 14.65 55.64
N ARG A 27 7.20 15.16 56.50
CA ARG A 27 7.34 16.49 57.11
C ARG A 27 8.54 16.60 58.03
N ALA A 28 8.78 15.59 58.87
CA ALA A 28 9.96 15.54 59.75
C ALA A 28 11.27 15.54 58.96
N ALA A 29 11.26 14.96 57.75
CA ALA A 29 12.38 14.96 56.82
C ALA A 29 12.52 16.25 55.98
N GLY A 30 11.72 17.29 56.26
CA GLY A 30 11.79 18.58 55.56
C GLY A 30 11.15 18.59 54.15
N LEU A 31 10.31 17.61 53.84
CA LEU A 31 9.59 17.51 52.57
C LEU A 31 8.16 18.06 52.70
N ALA A 32 7.54 18.38 51.55
CA ALA A 32 6.20 18.94 51.48
C ALA A 32 5.18 17.90 50.97
N PRO A 33 4.65 17.01 51.82
CA PRO A 33 3.59 16.10 51.42
C PRO A 33 2.29 16.87 51.14
N LEU A 34 1.62 16.49 50.05
CA LEU A 34 0.25 16.88 49.73
C LEU A 34 -0.74 16.13 50.63
N GLN A 35 -2.05 16.37 50.42
CA GLN A 35 -3.09 15.65 51.13
C GLN A 35 -3.00 14.16 50.80
N GLY A 36 -2.92 13.31 51.84
CA GLY A 36 -2.89 11.86 51.68
C GLY A 36 -4.15 11.32 51.01
N VAL A 37 -3.98 10.30 50.17
CA VAL A 37 -5.06 9.70 49.38
C VAL A 37 -5.11 8.19 49.54
N ALA A 38 -6.33 7.65 49.53
CA ALA A 38 -6.52 6.21 49.52
C ALA A 38 -6.08 5.60 48.17
N CYS A 39 -5.53 4.38 48.20
CA CYS A 39 -5.06 3.69 46.98
C CYS A 39 -6.11 3.64 45.86
N HIS A 40 -7.39 3.41 46.18
CA HIS A 40 -8.47 3.32 45.20
C HIS A 40 -8.78 4.67 44.50
N ALA A 41 -8.34 5.79 45.06
CA ALA A 41 -8.53 7.14 44.50
C ALA A 41 -7.27 7.70 43.84
N LEU A 42 -6.21 6.88 43.74
CA LEU A 42 -4.86 7.29 43.29
C LEU A 42 -4.90 8.08 41.98
N VAL A 43 -5.50 7.53 40.93
CA VAL A 43 -5.51 8.16 39.60
C VAL A 43 -6.24 9.50 39.62
N HIS A 44 -7.44 9.54 40.20
CA HIS A 44 -8.27 10.75 40.27
C HIS A 44 -7.56 11.87 41.05
N GLU A 45 -7.02 11.56 42.22
CA GLU A 45 -6.39 12.57 43.07
C GLU A 45 -5.00 12.98 42.59
N ALA A 46 -4.24 12.09 41.93
CA ALA A 46 -2.98 12.47 41.29
C ALA A 46 -3.21 13.50 40.19
N VAL A 47 -4.22 13.33 39.34
CA VAL A 47 -4.57 14.32 38.31
C VAL A 47 -5.00 15.65 38.95
N ARG A 48 -5.83 15.59 40.00
CA ARG A 48 -6.36 16.78 40.68
C ARG A 48 -5.29 17.59 41.41
N GLN A 49 -4.41 16.92 42.15
CA GLN A 49 -3.42 17.55 43.01
C GLN A 49 -2.08 17.82 42.29
N ALA A 50 -1.90 17.26 41.08
CA ALA A 50 -0.73 17.44 40.22
C ALA A 50 0.62 17.28 40.96
N PRO A 51 0.86 16.12 41.61
CA PRO A 51 2.08 15.89 42.37
C PRO A 51 3.29 15.81 41.46
N GLN A 52 4.46 16.05 42.06
CA GLN A 52 5.75 15.91 41.39
C GLN A 52 6.37 14.53 41.62
N ALA A 53 5.91 13.78 42.63
CA ALA A 53 6.19 12.37 42.85
C ALA A 53 5.08 11.73 43.67
N VAL A 54 4.91 10.42 43.53
CA VAL A 54 3.99 9.63 44.35
C VAL A 54 4.79 8.76 45.31
N VAL A 55 4.42 8.77 46.58
CA VAL A 55 5.00 7.90 47.61
C VAL A 55 3.89 7.02 48.15
N VAL A 56 4.00 5.72 47.94
CA VAL A 56 3.01 4.75 48.40
C VAL A 56 3.53 4.04 49.63
N ALA A 57 2.80 4.14 50.74
CA ALA A 57 2.94 3.20 51.86
C ALA A 57 2.31 1.89 51.42
N ALA A 58 3.14 0.99 50.88
CA ALA A 58 2.69 -0.23 50.23
C ALA A 58 2.48 -1.33 51.28
N PRO A 59 1.34 -2.04 51.29
CA PRO A 59 1.21 -3.28 52.05
C PRO A 59 2.03 -4.40 51.39
N THR A 60 2.26 -5.51 52.11
CA THR A 60 3.01 -6.66 51.60
C THR A 60 2.36 -7.32 50.37
N ASP A 61 1.05 -7.12 50.18
CA ASP A 61 0.26 -7.58 49.03
C ASP A 61 0.07 -6.51 47.93
N PHE A 62 0.82 -5.41 47.95
CA PHE A 62 0.67 -4.32 46.96
C PHE A 62 1.02 -4.80 45.55
N ALA A 63 0.01 -4.91 44.69
CA ALA A 63 0.18 -5.22 43.26
C ALA A 63 -0.86 -4.58 42.30
N PRO A 64 -1.31 -3.31 42.48
CA PRO A 64 -2.23 -2.67 41.53
C PRO A 64 -1.46 -2.13 40.28
N TRP A 65 -0.73 -3.00 39.60
CA TRP A 65 0.11 -2.63 38.44
C TRP A 65 -0.65 -1.98 37.29
N PRO A 66 -1.85 -2.47 36.88
CA PRO A 66 -2.59 -1.84 35.79
C PRO A 66 -3.02 -0.40 36.10
N ASP A 67 -3.45 -0.13 37.35
CA ASP A 67 -3.88 1.21 37.76
C ASP A 67 -2.69 2.18 37.80
N LEU A 68 -1.52 1.69 38.25
CA LEU A 68 -0.29 2.46 38.26
C LEU A 68 0.20 2.77 36.84
N GLN A 69 0.15 1.79 35.93
CA GLN A 69 0.49 2.00 34.52
C GLN A 69 -0.44 3.02 33.87
N CYS A 70 -1.75 2.91 34.10
CA CYS A 70 -2.74 3.86 33.59
C CYS A 70 -2.45 5.30 34.04
N LEU A 71 -2.10 5.50 35.32
CA LEU A 71 -1.66 6.80 35.82
C LEU A 71 -0.41 7.30 35.08
N LEU A 72 0.61 6.46 34.95
CA LEU A 72 1.91 6.86 34.40
C LEU A 72 1.90 7.10 32.89
N ASP A 73 0.99 6.45 32.17
CA ASP A 73 0.73 6.71 30.75
C ASP A 73 0.12 8.11 30.54
N GLY A 74 -0.76 8.54 31.44
CA GLY A 74 -1.37 9.88 31.42
C GLY A 74 -0.48 10.97 32.01
N GLN A 75 0.25 10.66 33.08
CA GLN A 75 1.08 11.59 33.84
C GLN A 75 2.39 10.92 34.29
N PRO A 76 3.47 11.00 33.48
CA PRO A 76 4.75 10.40 33.83
C PRO A 76 5.38 11.08 35.05
N LEU A 77 5.44 10.38 36.17
CA LEU A 77 6.00 10.88 37.42
C LEU A 77 6.76 9.77 38.17
N PRO A 78 7.74 10.11 39.03
CA PRO A 78 8.44 9.13 39.85
C PRO A 78 7.54 8.54 40.92
N VAL A 79 7.60 7.23 41.07
CA VAL A 79 6.84 6.46 42.07
C VAL A 79 7.81 5.80 43.03
N LEU A 80 7.69 6.10 44.32
CA LEU A 80 8.36 5.38 45.38
C LEU A 80 7.38 4.48 46.11
N LEU A 81 7.81 3.25 46.40
CA LEU A 81 7.12 2.36 47.32
C LEU A 81 7.88 2.27 48.63
N TRP A 82 7.18 2.25 49.75
CA TRP A 82 7.78 2.14 51.07
C TRP A 82 7.04 1.12 51.92
N TRP A 83 7.81 0.22 52.54
CA TRP A 83 7.35 -0.73 53.54
C TRP A 83 7.96 -0.38 54.91
N PRO A 84 7.13 -0.18 55.96
CA PRO A 84 7.63 -0.02 57.32
C PRO A 84 8.37 -1.28 57.81
N GLU A 85 7.84 -2.46 57.47
CA GLU A 85 8.40 -3.76 57.83
C GLU A 85 8.10 -4.78 56.73
N GLY A 86 9.08 -5.62 56.41
CA GLY A 86 8.94 -6.74 55.45
C GLY A 86 8.54 -6.32 54.03
N ALA A 87 9.50 -6.26 53.10
CA ALA A 87 9.19 -6.07 51.68
C ALA A 87 9.11 -7.39 50.91
N PRO A 88 8.38 -7.43 49.79
CA PRO A 88 8.46 -8.52 48.84
C PRO A 88 9.91 -8.75 48.37
N THR A 89 10.37 -9.99 48.45
CA THR A 89 11.70 -10.43 47.95
C THR A 89 11.60 -11.30 46.69
N ASP A 90 10.40 -11.50 46.17
CA ASP A 90 10.15 -12.28 44.96
C ASP A 90 10.64 -11.53 43.71
N PRO A 91 11.59 -12.09 42.93
CA PRO A 91 12.07 -11.47 41.70
C PRO A 91 10.94 -11.18 40.69
N ALA A 92 9.93 -12.05 40.58
CA ALA A 92 8.83 -11.85 39.63
C ALA A 92 7.99 -10.62 40.00
N TRP A 93 7.80 -10.38 41.30
CA TRP A 93 7.16 -9.18 41.81
C TRP A 93 8.01 -7.93 41.51
N MET A 94 9.33 -8.01 41.69
CA MET A 94 10.26 -6.88 41.44
C MET A 94 10.27 -6.49 39.96
N ASP A 95 10.31 -7.46 39.06
CA ASP A 95 10.22 -7.23 37.62
C ASP A 95 8.89 -6.58 37.24
N ALA A 96 7.78 -7.04 37.83
CA ALA A 96 6.47 -6.44 37.60
C ALA A 96 6.39 -4.99 38.09
N ALA A 97 6.97 -4.68 39.26
CA ALA A 97 7.03 -3.32 39.79
C ALA A 97 7.85 -2.38 38.89
N LEU A 98 9.02 -2.83 38.43
CA LEU A 98 9.85 -2.07 37.49
C LEU A 98 9.14 -1.87 36.14
N ALA A 99 8.50 -2.92 35.61
CA ALA A 99 7.72 -2.85 34.39
C ALA A 99 6.51 -1.90 34.52
N ALA A 100 5.91 -1.82 35.70
CA ALA A 100 4.84 -0.88 36.03
C ALA A 100 5.34 0.57 36.20
N GLY A 101 6.65 0.83 36.15
CA GLY A 101 7.20 2.19 36.21
C GLY A 101 7.59 2.67 37.62
N VAL A 102 7.65 1.77 38.60
CA VAL A 102 8.17 2.08 39.94
C VAL A 102 9.62 2.53 39.84
N SER A 103 9.92 3.70 40.41
CA SER A 103 11.23 4.33 40.29
C SER A 103 12.19 3.88 41.39
N ALA A 104 11.68 3.64 42.60
CA ALA A 104 12.44 3.07 43.71
C ALA A 104 11.51 2.45 44.75
N TRP A 105 12.08 1.60 45.62
CA TRP A 105 11.42 1.14 46.83
C TRP A 105 12.35 1.18 48.05
N ARG A 106 11.77 1.23 49.26
CA ARG A 106 12.49 1.25 50.55
C ARG A 106 11.80 0.40 51.61
N VAL A 107 12.60 -0.12 52.54
CA VAL A 107 12.16 -0.93 53.69
C VAL A 107 12.76 -0.35 54.95
N GLY A 108 11.97 -0.21 56.01
CA GLY A 108 12.47 0.15 57.34
C GLY A 108 11.51 1.02 58.14
N ALA A 109 11.50 0.77 59.45
CA ALA A 109 10.71 1.51 60.44
C ALA A 109 11.42 2.80 60.91
N ASP A 110 12.76 2.78 60.97
CA ASP A 110 13.57 3.97 61.24
C ASP A 110 13.70 4.80 59.96
N LEU A 111 13.32 6.07 60.07
CA LEU A 111 13.22 7.05 58.98
C LEU A 111 14.34 6.87 57.93
N PRO A 112 14.04 6.36 56.72
CA PRO A 112 15.02 6.37 55.64
C PRO A 112 15.42 7.82 55.35
N ASP A 113 16.62 8.02 54.77
CA ASP A 113 16.99 9.30 54.16
C ASP A 113 16.01 9.59 53.00
N TRP A 114 14.84 10.13 53.34
CA TRP A 114 13.76 10.45 52.42
C TRP A 114 14.20 11.44 51.35
N PRO A 115 14.96 12.50 51.68
CA PRO A 115 15.57 13.35 50.66
C PRO A 115 16.43 12.55 49.67
N GLY A 116 17.29 11.65 50.14
CA GLY A 116 18.11 10.78 49.29
C GLY A 116 17.30 9.79 48.45
N ALA A 117 16.28 9.15 49.03
CA ALA A 117 15.42 8.21 48.34
C ALA A 117 14.57 8.88 47.24
N VAL A 118 14.01 10.06 47.55
CA VAL A 118 13.27 10.86 46.57
C VAL A 118 14.20 11.36 45.47
N ALA A 119 15.43 11.79 45.81
CA ALA A 119 16.44 12.18 44.82
C ALA A 119 16.80 11.03 43.88
N GLU A 120 17.03 9.82 44.41
CA GLU A 120 17.31 8.62 43.62
C GLU A 120 16.15 8.29 42.68
N ALA A 121 14.92 8.31 43.18
CA ALA A 121 13.75 8.01 42.36
C ALA A 121 13.54 9.04 41.24
N LEU A 122 13.74 10.33 41.53
CA LEU A 122 13.72 11.40 40.53
C LEU A 122 14.79 11.18 39.46
N ALA A 123 16.01 10.85 39.88
CA ALA A 123 17.13 10.59 38.98
C ALA A 123 16.87 9.37 38.08
N ARG A 124 16.39 8.26 38.65
CA ARG A 124 16.02 7.05 37.91
C ARG A 124 14.87 7.31 36.94
N HIS A 125 13.82 7.99 37.38
CA HIS A 125 12.70 8.36 36.50
C HIS A 125 13.17 9.22 35.33
N ALA A 126 14.00 10.24 35.59
CA ALA A 126 14.56 11.09 34.55
C ALA A 126 15.42 10.30 33.56
N GLN A 127 16.25 9.38 34.04
CA GLN A 127 17.08 8.50 33.21
C GLN A 127 16.22 7.58 32.32
N VAL A 128 15.24 6.88 32.89
CA VAL A 128 14.35 5.98 32.15
C VAL A 128 13.54 6.76 31.11
N ARG A 129 13.02 7.94 31.48
CA ARG A 129 12.29 8.82 30.56
C ARG A 129 13.18 9.29 29.39
N ALA A 130 14.42 9.68 29.67
CA ALA A 130 15.36 10.09 28.63
C ALA A 130 15.68 8.94 27.66
N LEU A 131 15.90 7.73 28.16
CA LEU A 131 16.13 6.55 27.34
C LEU A 131 14.91 6.20 26.47
N ARG A 132 13.70 6.22 27.03
CA ARG A 132 12.45 6.02 26.26
C ARG A 132 12.29 7.07 25.15
N GLN A 133 12.53 8.34 25.46
CA GLN A 133 12.48 9.41 24.46
C GLN A 133 13.54 9.25 23.36
N GLN A 134 14.74 8.80 23.70
CA GLN A 134 15.79 8.50 22.72
C GLN A 134 15.40 7.32 21.83
N LEU A 135 14.82 6.26 22.41
CA LEU A 135 14.30 5.11 21.69
C LEU A 135 13.19 5.51 20.71
N ASP A 136 12.17 6.25 21.18
CA ASP A 136 11.05 6.71 20.35
C ASP A 136 11.56 7.58 19.18
N LYS A 137 12.50 8.48 19.45
CA LYS A 137 13.11 9.34 18.43
C LYS A 137 13.90 8.52 17.41
N ALA A 138 14.67 7.53 17.85
CA ALA A 138 15.42 6.65 16.95
C ALA A 138 14.47 5.79 16.09
N GLN A 139 13.40 5.25 16.69
CA GLN A 139 12.38 4.46 16.01
C GLN A 139 11.69 5.29 14.91
N ALA A 140 11.28 6.53 15.24
CA ALA A 140 10.66 7.44 14.28
C ALA A 140 11.61 7.80 13.12
N GLN A 141 12.89 8.03 13.38
CA GLN A 141 13.90 8.28 12.34
C GLN A 141 14.11 7.07 11.43
N MET A 142 14.14 5.86 11.99
CA MET A 142 14.25 4.63 11.21
C MET A 142 13.03 4.43 10.31
N ASP A 143 11.83 4.68 10.82
CA ASP A 143 10.62 4.54 10.01
C ASP A 143 10.55 5.60 8.90
N GLU A 144 10.94 6.85 9.18
CA GLU A 144 11.09 7.88 8.15
C GLU A 144 12.07 7.45 7.05
N ARG A 145 13.26 6.96 7.43
CA ARG A 145 14.26 6.47 6.46
C ARG A 145 13.73 5.34 5.60
N LYS A 146 13.00 4.37 6.18
CA LYS A 146 12.36 3.27 5.41
C LYS A 146 11.39 3.81 4.35
N TRP A 147 10.55 4.77 4.71
CA TRP A 147 9.58 5.36 3.78
C TRP A 147 10.28 6.15 2.67
N VAL A 148 11.32 6.91 3.00
CA VAL A 148 12.13 7.65 2.03
C VAL A 148 12.84 6.71 1.07
N ASP A 149 13.52 5.68 1.59
CA ASP A 149 14.23 4.70 0.76
C ASP A 149 13.28 3.92 -0.16
N ARG A 150 12.08 3.56 0.34
CA ARG A 150 11.04 2.92 -0.47
C ARG A 150 10.49 3.85 -1.56
N ALA A 151 10.25 5.12 -1.23
CA ALA A 151 9.77 6.11 -2.21
C ALA A 151 10.82 6.37 -3.29
N LYS A 152 12.09 6.55 -2.92
CA LYS A 152 13.20 6.62 -3.88
C LYS A 152 13.21 5.40 -4.80
N GLY A 153 13.14 4.19 -4.23
CA GLY A 153 13.11 2.96 -5.00
C GLY A 153 11.96 2.87 -6.01
N LEU A 154 10.76 3.36 -5.66
CA LEU A 154 9.64 3.43 -6.62
C LEU A 154 9.86 4.48 -7.71
N LEU A 155 10.35 5.67 -7.35
CA LEU A 155 10.67 6.73 -8.31
C LEU A 155 11.76 6.30 -9.30
N MET A 156 12.76 5.56 -8.83
CA MET A 156 13.82 4.99 -9.67
C MET A 156 13.32 3.88 -10.59
N ARG A 157 12.33 3.07 -10.17
CA ARG A 157 11.73 2.04 -11.03
C ARG A 157 10.84 2.62 -12.12
N GLY A 158 10.16 3.73 -11.83
CA GLY A 158 9.19 4.36 -12.71
C GLY A 158 9.75 5.41 -13.68
N GLY A 159 11.07 5.67 -13.68
CA GLY A 159 11.68 6.70 -14.50
C GLY A 159 13.20 6.53 -14.67
N THR A 160 13.84 7.51 -15.31
CA THR A 160 15.30 7.56 -15.52
C THR A 160 16.08 8.13 -14.33
N LEU A 161 15.41 8.34 -13.20
CA LEU A 161 15.99 9.06 -12.06
C LEU A 161 17.00 8.16 -11.32
N ASN A 162 18.18 8.70 -11.06
CA ASN A 162 19.10 8.10 -10.09
C ASN A 162 18.66 8.41 -8.65
N GLU A 163 19.33 7.80 -7.67
CA GLU A 163 18.96 7.94 -6.26
C GLU A 163 19.00 9.40 -5.77
N ASP A 164 20.00 10.18 -6.18
CA ASP A 164 20.17 11.58 -5.79
C ASP A 164 19.09 12.48 -6.38
N GLU A 165 18.67 12.22 -7.62
CA GLU A 165 17.56 12.92 -8.26
C GLU A 165 16.23 12.60 -7.58
N ALA A 166 15.98 11.32 -7.27
CA ALA A 166 14.78 10.90 -6.55
C ALA A 166 14.71 11.54 -5.15
N PHE A 167 15.83 11.60 -4.42
CA PHE A 167 15.89 12.26 -3.12
C PHE A 167 15.65 13.78 -3.23
N ARG A 168 16.28 14.46 -4.21
CA ARG A 168 16.06 15.88 -4.47
C ARG A 168 14.60 16.19 -4.78
N MET A 169 13.94 15.35 -5.58
CA MET A 169 12.53 15.48 -5.91
C MET A 169 11.63 15.35 -4.68
N LEU A 170 11.82 14.32 -3.84
CA LEU A 170 11.06 14.14 -2.60
C LEU A 170 11.25 15.32 -1.63
N ARG A 171 12.48 15.83 -1.52
CA ARG A 171 12.81 16.99 -0.68
C ARG A 171 12.14 18.26 -1.19
N SER A 172 12.19 18.51 -2.49
CA SER A 172 11.53 19.66 -3.12
C SER A 172 10.02 19.63 -2.89
N ALA A 173 9.38 18.47 -3.09
CA ALA A 173 7.96 18.27 -2.84
C ALA A 173 7.58 18.48 -1.36
N SER A 174 8.41 17.99 -0.43
CA SER A 174 8.26 18.25 1.02
C SER A 174 8.32 19.74 1.36
N MET A 175 9.23 20.50 0.75
CA MET A 175 9.32 21.95 0.93
C MET A 175 8.10 22.69 0.36
N GLN A 176 7.65 22.32 -0.85
CA GLN A 176 6.50 22.95 -1.50
C GLN A 176 5.19 22.68 -0.76
N ALA A 177 5.01 21.46 -0.24
CA ALA A 177 3.81 21.06 0.49
C ALA A 177 3.84 21.42 1.98
N ASN A 178 4.98 21.90 2.50
CA ASN A 178 5.21 22.15 3.93
C ASN A 178 4.90 20.92 4.82
N LEU A 179 5.28 19.72 4.35
CA LEU A 179 5.08 18.43 5.02
C LEU A 179 6.42 17.79 5.37
N ARG A 180 6.45 16.86 6.34
CA ARG A 180 7.68 16.11 6.65
C ARG A 180 8.05 15.20 5.48
N LEU A 181 9.35 14.96 5.29
CA LEU A 181 9.86 14.15 4.19
C LEU A 181 9.28 12.72 4.21
N GLY A 182 9.14 12.12 5.39
CA GLY A 182 8.46 10.83 5.55
C GLY A 182 6.99 10.82 5.11
N GLU A 183 6.24 11.91 5.35
CA GLU A 183 4.82 12.03 4.96
C GLU A 183 4.67 12.17 3.45
N VAL A 184 5.49 13.01 2.83
CA VAL A 184 5.55 13.15 1.36
C VAL A 184 5.95 11.83 0.72
N SER A 185 6.91 11.11 1.29
CA SER A 185 7.35 9.81 0.79
C SER A 185 6.21 8.78 0.80
N ARG A 186 5.40 8.73 1.87
CA ARG A 186 4.20 7.88 1.94
C ARG A 186 3.17 8.24 0.87
N SER A 187 2.86 9.53 0.73
CA SER A 187 1.91 10.03 -0.28
C SER A 187 2.36 9.69 -1.71
N VAL A 188 3.66 9.80 -2.01
CA VAL A 188 4.24 9.40 -3.31
C VAL A 188 4.11 7.89 -3.53
N ILE A 189 4.40 7.07 -2.51
CA ILE A 189 4.24 5.61 -2.59
C ILE A 189 2.79 5.24 -2.88
N GLU A 190 1.83 5.80 -2.14
CA GLU A 190 0.40 5.54 -2.33
C GLU A 190 -0.05 5.91 -3.75
N THR A 191 0.36 7.09 -4.24
CA THR A 191 0.06 7.56 -5.59
C THR A 191 0.65 6.64 -6.65
N ALA A 192 1.90 6.21 -6.48
CA ALA A 192 2.59 5.32 -7.41
C ALA A 192 1.93 3.93 -7.45
N LEU A 193 1.59 3.37 -6.29
CA LEU A 193 0.91 2.08 -6.19
C LEU A 193 -0.49 2.11 -6.81
N LEU A 194 -1.23 3.21 -6.63
CA LEU A 194 -2.53 3.38 -7.28
C LEU A 194 -2.40 3.43 -8.81
N ALA A 195 -1.43 4.21 -9.32
CA ALA A 195 -1.16 4.28 -10.75
C ALA A 195 -0.74 2.92 -11.34
N GLU A 196 0.11 2.17 -10.63
CA GLU A 196 0.49 0.81 -11.03
C GLU A 196 -0.71 -0.14 -11.00
N GLY A 197 -1.58 -0.01 -10.00
CA GLY A 197 -2.84 -0.76 -9.90
C GLY A 197 -3.76 -0.50 -11.10
N VAL A 198 -4.00 0.77 -11.46
CA VAL A 198 -4.79 1.16 -12.63
C VAL A 198 -4.19 0.56 -13.92
N ASN A 199 -2.87 0.67 -14.12
CA ASN A 199 -2.22 0.10 -15.30
C ASN A 199 -2.38 -1.42 -15.37
N ARG A 200 -2.11 -2.15 -14.27
CA ARG A 200 -2.24 -3.61 -14.23
C ARG A 200 -3.67 -4.08 -14.42
N ALA A 201 -4.65 -3.39 -13.85
CA ALA A 201 -6.07 -3.66 -14.09
C ALA A 201 -6.42 -3.45 -15.57
N GLY A 202 -5.96 -2.35 -16.17
CA GLY A 202 -6.18 -2.06 -17.60
C GLY A 202 -5.53 -3.10 -18.53
N GLN A 203 -4.34 -3.62 -18.18
CA GLN A 203 -3.66 -4.67 -18.95
C GLN A 203 -4.46 -5.97 -19.04
N LEU A 204 -5.26 -6.30 -18.02
CA LEU A 204 -6.08 -7.53 -18.00
C LEU A 204 -7.07 -7.58 -19.17
N ARG A 205 -7.57 -6.43 -19.65
CA ARG A 205 -8.46 -6.32 -20.82
C ARG A 205 -7.79 -6.88 -22.08
N MET A 206 -6.55 -6.47 -22.33
CA MET A 206 -5.78 -6.92 -23.50
C MET A 206 -5.37 -8.38 -23.35
N LEU A 207 -4.91 -8.77 -22.14
CA LEU A 207 -4.44 -10.11 -21.87
C LEU A 207 -5.55 -11.16 -22.03
N SER A 208 -6.80 -10.85 -21.67
CA SER A 208 -7.92 -11.78 -21.88
C SER A 208 -8.18 -12.05 -23.36
N GLN A 209 -8.08 -11.03 -24.22
CA GLN A 209 -8.24 -11.20 -25.67
C GLN A 209 -7.06 -11.94 -26.27
N ARG A 210 -5.83 -11.62 -25.84
CA ARG A 210 -4.61 -12.30 -26.27
C ARG A 210 -4.61 -13.78 -25.91
N TYR A 211 -5.18 -14.15 -24.75
CA TYR A 211 -5.29 -15.54 -24.31
C TYR A 211 -6.18 -16.37 -25.26
N VAL A 212 -7.38 -15.89 -25.60
CA VAL A 212 -8.29 -16.59 -26.52
C VAL A 212 -7.71 -16.63 -27.93
N LYS A 213 -7.07 -15.55 -28.38
CA LYS A 213 -6.34 -15.53 -29.65
C LYS A 213 -5.29 -16.65 -29.70
N ALA A 214 -4.53 -16.85 -28.63
CA ALA A 214 -3.52 -17.90 -28.54
C ALA A 214 -4.13 -19.31 -28.53
N LEU A 215 -5.30 -19.51 -27.92
CA LEU A 215 -6.05 -20.77 -28.02
C LEU A 215 -6.51 -21.04 -29.46
N ALA A 216 -7.11 -20.04 -30.11
CA ALA A 216 -7.60 -20.15 -31.48
C ALA A 216 -6.46 -20.48 -32.47
N LEU A 217 -5.28 -19.90 -32.29
CA LEU A 217 -4.11 -20.18 -33.15
C LEU A 217 -3.55 -21.59 -33.03
N GLN A 218 -3.72 -22.23 -31.87
CA GLN A 218 -3.24 -23.59 -31.65
C GLN A 218 -4.12 -24.64 -32.34
N VAL A 219 -5.40 -24.34 -32.56
CA VAL A 219 -6.34 -25.22 -33.28
C VAL A 219 -6.49 -24.84 -34.76
N ALA A 220 -5.92 -23.71 -35.18
CA ALA A 220 -5.98 -23.27 -36.56
C ALA A 220 -5.11 -24.15 -37.49
N PRO A 221 -5.54 -24.36 -38.76
CA PRO A 221 -4.72 -25.06 -39.75
C PRO A 221 -3.34 -24.42 -39.91
N GLY A 222 -2.28 -25.24 -39.87
CA GLY A 222 -0.91 -24.77 -39.90
C GLY A 222 -0.37 -24.24 -38.56
N ALA A 223 -0.98 -24.65 -37.43
CA ALA A 223 -0.59 -24.39 -36.03
C ALA A 223 0.67 -23.51 -35.83
N TRP A 224 0.46 -22.31 -35.30
CA TRP A 224 1.55 -21.41 -34.95
C TRP A 224 2.39 -22.00 -33.81
N GLN A 225 3.67 -22.24 -34.07
CA GLN A 225 4.58 -22.94 -33.15
C GLN A 225 4.66 -22.29 -31.75
N ASP A 226 4.48 -20.97 -31.67
CA ASP A 226 4.58 -20.22 -30.42
C ASP A 226 3.26 -20.10 -29.65
N GLY A 227 2.14 -20.62 -30.18
CA GLY A 227 0.81 -20.42 -29.60
C GLY A 227 0.68 -20.85 -28.14
N ALA A 228 1.21 -22.03 -27.80
CA ALA A 228 1.22 -22.55 -26.42
C ALA A 228 2.09 -21.68 -25.48
N ALA A 229 3.25 -21.23 -25.97
CA ALA A 229 4.15 -20.38 -25.21
C ALA A 229 3.52 -19.01 -24.94
N VAL A 230 2.86 -18.42 -25.94
CA VAL A 230 2.13 -17.15 -25.80
C VAL A 230 0.94 -17.29 -24.85
N GLN A 231 0.19 -18.39 -24.90
CA GLN A 231 -0.89 -18.67 -23.95
C GLN A 231 -0.34 -18.74 -22.51
N ALA A 232 0.72 -19.52 -22.27
CA ALA A 232 1.32 -19.69 -20.95
C ALA A 232 1.88 -18.37 -20.40
N ALA A 233 2.62 -17.61 -21.21
CA ALA A 233 3.14 -16.30 -20.82
C ALA A 233 2.01 -15.29 -20.51
N THR A 234 0.91 -15.34 -21.27
CA THR A 234 -0.27 -14.50 -21.04
C THR A 234 -0.96 -14.86 -19.72
N ALA A 235 -1.14 -16.16 -19.43
CA ALA A 235 -1.68 -16.62 -18.15
C ALA A 235 -0.83 -16.16 -16.97
N ALA A 236 0.49 -16.35 -17.04
CA ALA A 236 1.41 -15.93 -15.99
C ALA A 236 1.33 -14.42 -15.73
N ARG A 237 1.17 -13.60 -16.78
CA ARG A 237 1.03 -12.14 -16.64
C ARG A 237 -0.33 -11.75 -16.04
N ILE A 238 -1.42 -12.45 -16.38
CA ILE A 238 -2.73 -12.27 -15.74
C ILE A 238 -2.62 -12.59 -14.23
N GLU A 239 -2.05 -13.73 -13.89
CA GLU A 239 -1.89 -14.18 -12.50
C GLU A 239 -1.03 -13.22 -11.69
N ALA A 240 0.10 -12.76 -12.24
CA ALA A 240 0.95 -11.76 -11.60
C ALA A 240 0.22 -10.42 -11.37
N ASN A 241 -0.62 -10.00 -12.31
CA ASN A 241 -1.43 -8.79 -12.16
C ASN A 241 -2.50 -8.96 -11.08
N LEU A 242 -3.22 -10.09 -11.06
CA LEU A 242 -4.23 -10.37 -10.04
C LEU A 242 -3.63 -10.52 -8.63
N ALA A 243 -2.44 -11.12 -8.52
CA ALA A 243 -1.72 -11.24 -7.26
C ALA A 243 -1.29 -9.86 -6.74
N PHE A 244 -0.72 -9.01 -7.59
CA PHE A 244 -0.37 -7.65 -7.21
C PHE A 244 -1.59 -6.85 -6.74
N LEU A 245 -2.67 -6.86 -7.52
CA LEU A 245 -3.91 -6.14 -7.21
C LEU A 245 -4.54 -6.66 -5.91
N GLY A 246 -4.44 -7.96 -5.66
CA GLY A 246 -4.92 -8.59 -4.43
C GLY A 246 -4.12 -8.24 -3.18
N ALA A 247 -2.87 -7.84 -3.32
CA ALA A 247 -2.00 -7.43 -2.23
C ALA A 247 -2.14 -5.93 -1.88
N GLN A 248 -2.85 -5.15 -2.69
CA GLN A 248 -3.04 -3.71 -2.44
C GLN A 248 -4.23 -3.47 -1.49
N PRO A 249 -4.17 -2.40 -0.67
CA PRO A 249 -5.30 -1.96 0.14
C PRO A 249 -6.34 -1.26 -0.76
N LEU A 250 -7.22 -2.05 -1.38
CA LEU A 250 -8.29 -1.57 -2.24
C LEU A 250 -9.43 -0.96 -1.42
N GLN A 251 -10.00 0.15 -1.91
CA GLN A 251 -11.13 0.85 -1.28
C GLN A 251 -12.39 0.74 -2.14
N THR A 252 -13.53 1.12 -1.55
CA THR A 252 -14.85 1.23 -2.22
C THR A 252 -15.27 -0.06 -2.93
N ASP A 253 -15.65 0.01 -4.20
CA ASP A 253 -16.18 -1.10 -5.00
C ASP A 253 -15.08 -1.97 -5.61
N ALA A 254 -13.82 -1.51 -5.59
CA ALA A 254 -12.69 -2.20 -6.23
C ALA A 254 -12.48 -3.66 -5.75
N PRO A 255 -12.67 -4.02 -4.46
CA PRO A 255 -12.60 -5.42 -4.01
C PRO A 255 -13.62 -6.33 -4.70
N GLY A 256 -14.87 -5.86 -4.85
CA GLY A 256 -15.92 -6.61 -5.53
C GLY A 256 -15.63 -6.78 -7.02
N GLN A 257 -15.13 -5.72 -7.68
CA GLN A 257 -14.73 -5.79 -9.08
C GLN A 257 -13.53 -6.72 -9.28
N LEU A 258 -12.54 -6.69 -8.38
CA LEU A 258 -11.40 -7.62 -8.45
C LEU A 258 -11.86 -9.08 -8.29
N GLN A 259 -12.84 -9.34 -7.43
CA GLN A 259 -13.39 -10.69 -7.29
C GLN A 259 -14.10 -11.14 -8.57
N ALA A 260 -14.92 -10.28 -9.19
CA ALA A 260 -15.56 -10.60 -10.48
C ALA A 260 -14.52 -10.93 -11.58
N VAL A 261 -13.40 -10.20 -11.62
CA VAL A 261 -12.30 -10.50 -12.55
C VAL A 261 -11.65 -11.85 -12.25
N ARG A 262 -11.43 -12.19 -10.97
CA ARG A 262 -10.89 -13.50 -10.56
C ARG A 262 -11.83 -14.63 -10.95
N ASP A 263 -13.13 -14.47 -10.76
CA ASP A 263 -14.14 -15.47 -11.11
C ASP A 263 -14.18 -15.69 -12.63
N ALA A 264 -14.12 -14.60 -13.42
CA ALA A 264 -14.01 -14.68 -14.88
C ALA A 264 -12.71 -15.35 -15.34
N TRP A 265 -11.58 -15.07 -14.68
CA TRP A 265 -10.31 -15.76 -14.94
C TRP A 265 -10.39 -17.26 -14.64
N GLN A 266 -10.99 -17.63 -13.51
CA GLN A 266 -11.22 -19.04 -13.17
C GLN A 266 -12.11 -19.73 -14.19
N ALA A 267 -13.16 -19.07 -14.68
CA ALA A 267 -14.02 -19.59 -15.75
C ALA A 267 -13.23 -19.80 -17.05
N LEU A 268 -12.40 -18.84 -17.45
CA LEU A 268 -11.54 -18.96 -18.64
C LEU A 268 -10.56 -20.13 -18.52
N GLN A 269 -9.97 -20.34 -17.35
CA GLN A 269 -9.01 -21.44 -17.09
C GLN A 269 -9.63 -22.84 -17.17
N ARG A 270 -10.97 -22.97 -17.12
CA ARG A 270 -11.67 -24.24 -17.41
C ARG A 270 -11.55 -24.64 -18.88
N HIS A 271 -11.35 -23.67 -19.77
CA HIS A 271 -11.21 -23.84 -21.22
C HIS A 271 -9.76 -23.63 -21.70
N ARG A 272 -8.77 -23.94 -20.85
CA ARG A 272 -7.35 -23.74 -21.16
C ARG A 272 -6.77 -24.71 -22.20
N GLN A 273 -7.43 -25.83 -22.46
CA GLN A 273 -6.97 -26.77 -23.47
C GLN A 273 -7.41 -26.27 -24.85
N PRO A 274 -6.51 -26.22 -25.85
CA PRO A 274 -6.88 -25.80 -27.20
C PRO A 274 -7.87 -26.79 -27.81
N ASP A 275 -9.11 -26.34 -27.99
CA ASP A 275 -10.19 -27.13 -28.59
C ASP A 275 -11.17 -26.18 -29.30
N ILE A 276 -11.44 -26.48 -30.57
CA ILE A 276 -12.29 -25.67 -31.43
C ILE A 276 -13.72 -25.58 -30.89
N ASP A 277 -14.23 -26.66 -30.29
CA ASP A 277 -15.60 -26.73 -29.76
C ASP A 277 -15.78 -25.91 -28.47
N HIS A 278 -14.67 -25.64 -27.77
CA HIS A 278 -14.66 -24.86 -26.53
C HIS A 278 -14.26 -23.38 -26.73
N LEU A 279 -13.88 -22.97 -27.94
CA LEU A 279 -13.54 -21.58 -28.24
C LEU A 279 -14.66 -20.57 -27.92
N PRO A 280 -15.96 -20.85 -28.18
CA PRO A 280 -17.04 -19.93 -27.82
C PRO A 280 -17.12 -19.65 -26.32
N GLN A 281 -16.97 -20.69 -25.49
CA GLN A 281 -17.05 -20.56 -24.03
C GLN A 281 -15.80 -19.88 -23.48
N ALA A 282 -14.62 -20.16 -24.04
CA ALA A 282 -13.40 -19.42 -23.72
C ALA A 282 -13.53 -17.93 -24.07
N ASP A 283 -14.08 -17.60 -25.25
CA ASP A 283 -14.30 -16.22 -25.66
C ASP A 283 -15.29 -15.48 -24.75
N ALA A 284 -16.41 -16.12 -24.41
CA ALA A 284 -17.38 -15.57 -23.47
C ALA A 284 -16.77 -15.28 -22.09
N ALA A 285 -15.95 -16.20 -21.55
CA ALA A 285 -15.26 -15.99 -20.28
C ALA A 285 -14.21 -14.87 -20.37
N ALA A 286 -13.49 -14.75 -21.49
CA ALA A 286 -12.53 -13.67 -21.71
C ALA A 286 -13.20 -12.29 -21.87
N LEU A 287 -14.40 -12.24 -22.47
CA LEU A 287 -15.22 -11.02 -22.53
C LEU A 287 -15.71 -10.61 -21.14
N ALA A 288 -16.15 -11.56 -20.31
CA ALA A 288 -16.49 -11.29 -18.92
C ALA A 288 -15.28 -10.75 -18.12
N LEU A 289 -14.09 -11.32 -18.35
CA LEU A 289 -12.85 -10.82 -17.74
C LEU A 289 -12.52 -9.40 -18.23
N LEU A 290 -12.67 -9.13 -19.53
CA LEU A 290 -12.48 -7.80 -20.09
C LEU A 290 -13.42 -6.78 -19.44
N GLN A 291 -14.72 -7.09 -19.33
CA GLN A 291 -15.71 -6.21 -18.71
C GLN A 291 -15.47 -6.01 -17.20
N GLY A 292 -15.04 -7.06 -16.49
CA GLY A 292 -14.61 -6.93 -15.10
C GLY A 292 -13.38 -6.02 -14.96
N ALA A 293 -12.41 -6.14 -15.87
CA ALA A 293 -11.21 -5.31 -15.88
C ALA A 293 -11.51 -3.84 -16.27
N GLU A 294 -12.35 -3.63 -17.28
CA GLU A 294 -13.44 -2.62 -17.37
C GLU A 294 -13.69 -1.85 -16.08
N ALA A 295 -14.60 -2.43 -15.31
CA ALA A 295 -15.14 -1.87 -14.08
C ALA A 295 -14.10 -1.70 -12.97
N LEU A 296 -13.16 -2.65 -12.82
CA LEU A 296 -12.09 -2.57 -11.82
C LEU A 296 -11.20 -1.34 -12.07
N THR A 297 -10.77 -1.14 -13.31
CA THR A 297 -9.94 0.03 -13.65
C THR A 297 -10.70 1.32 -13.38
N ALA A 298 -11.99 1.38 -13.74
CA ALA A 298 -12.83 2.55 -13.45
C ALA A 298 -12.99 2.81 -11.94
N ALA A 299 -13.12 1.74 -11.13
CA ALA A 299 -13.18 1.85 -9.67
C ALA A 299 -11.86 2.37 -9.07
N LEU A 300 -10.71 1.89 -9.58
CA LEU A 300 -9.39 2.36 -9.17
C LEU A 300 -9.13 3.82 -9.61
N GLU A 301 -9.57 4.20 -10.81
CA GLU A 301 -9.49 5.57 -11.31
C GLU A 301 -10.41 6.51 -10.53
N ALA A 302 -11.59 6.06 -10.09
CA ALA A 302 -12.48 6.87 -9.26
C ALA A 302 -11.85 7.23 -7.90
N ALA A 303 -10.93 6.39 -7.41
CA ALA A 303 -10.15 6.66 -6.21
C ALA A 303 -8.93 7.58 -6.46
N GLY A 304 -8.52 7.80 -7.71
CA GLY A 304 -7.35 8.59 -8.11
C GLY A 304 -7.69 9.89 -8.84
N GLY A 305 -6.99 10.99 -8.56
CA GLY A 305 -7.22 12.29 -9.20
C GLY A 305 -7.19 12.28 -10.75
N ARG A 306 -8.11 13.03 -11.36
CA ARG A 306 -8.65 12.82 -12.73
C ARG A 306 -7.79 13.19 -13.97
N GLN A 307 -6.56 13.68 -13.88
CA GLN A 307 -5.95 14.40 -15.04
C GLN A 307 -4.77 13.76 -15.80
N ARG A 308 -4.10 12.70 -15.32
CA ARG A 308 -2.97 12.06 -16.05
C ARG A 308 -3.38 10.86 -16.95
N VAL A 309 -4.67 10.55 -16.99
CA VAL A 309 -5.17 9.20 -17.33
C VAL A 309 -5.58 9.05 -18.81
N GLN A 310 -5.93 10.14 -19.52
CA GLN A 310 -6.62 10.02 -20.81
C GLN A 310 -5.74 9.46 -21.96
N VAL A 311 -4.49 9.92 -22.10
CA VAL A 311 -3.58 9.46 -23.16
C VAL A 311 -3.17 8.00 -22.93
N VAL A 312 -2.80 7.65 -21.70
CA VAL A 312 -2.47 6.26 -21.32
C VAL A 312 -3.68 5.34 -21.53
N ASN A 313 -4.89 5.80 -21.23
CA ASN A 313 -6.12 5.04 -21.48
C ASN A 313 -6.41 4.85 -22.98
N LEU A 314 -6.13 5.85 -23.83
CA LEU A 314 -6.24 5.71 -25.28
C LEU A 314 -5.23 4.66 -25.79
N CYS A 315 -3.97 4.72 -25.35
CA CYS A 315 -2.97 3.71 -25.70
C CYS A 315 -3.36 2.30 -25.19
N GLY A 316 -3.89 2.20 -23.97
CA GLY A 316 -4.44 0.96 -23.40
C GLY A 316 -5.58 0.37 -24.22
N ARG A 317 -6.53 1.22 -24.65
CA ARG A 317 -7.63 0.82 -25.55
C ARG A 317 -7.11 0.30 -26.88
N GLN A 318 -6.15 0.98 -27.51
CA GLN A 318 -5.55 0.52 -28.77
C GLN A 318 -4.91 -0.86 -28.66
N ARG A 319 -4.22 -1.15 -27.54
CA ARG A 319 -3.64 -2.48 -27.27
C ARG A 319 -4.74 -3.53 -27.22
N MET A 320 -5.81 -3.31 -26.44
CA MET A 320 -6.95 -4.23 -26.37
C MET A 320 -7.60 -4.45 -27.75
N LEU A 321 -7.89 -3.38 -28.49
CA LEU A 321 -8.55 -3.44 -29.79
C LEU A 321 -7.72 -4.18 -30.85
N SER A 322 -6.39 -4.03 -30.82
CA SER A 322 -5.50 -4.78 -31.72
C SER A 322 -5.59 -6.30 -31.50
N GLN A 323 -5.63 -6.74 -30.23
CA GLN A 323 -5.73 -8.15 -29.88
C GLN A 323 -7.13 -8.68 -30.14
N ARG A 324 -8.15 -7.88 -29.83
CA ARG A 324 -9.54 -8.24 -30.08
C ARG A 324 -9.80 -8.40 -31.58
N LEU A 325 -9.36 -7.46 -32.44
CA LEU A 325 -9.52 -7.59 -33.89
C LEU A 325 -8.91 -8.89 -34.43
N ALA A 326 -7.67 -9.19 -34.04
CA ALA A 326 -7.01 -10.42 -34.46
C ALA A 326 -7.73 -11.68 -33.96
N LYS A 327 -8.20 -11.65 -32.71
CA LYS A 327 -9.04 -12.70 -32.12
C LYS A 327 -10.32 -12.89 -32.94
N GLU A 328 -11.15 -11.86 -33.12
CA GLU A 328 -12.41 -11.95 -33.89
C GLU A 328 -12.19 -12.48 -35.31
N ALA A 329 -11.11 -12.10 -36.00
CA ALA A 329 -10.81 -12.60 -37.34
C ALA A 329 -10.41 -14.09 -37.37
N LEU A 330 -9.60 -14.56 -36.42
CA LEU A 330 -9.28 -15.99 -36.30
C LEU A 330 -10.52 -16.81 -35.97
N LEU A 331 -11.30 -16.29 -35.05
CA LEU A 331 -12.55 -16.85 -34.60
C LEU A 331 -13.53 -17.00 -35.79
N ALA A 332 -13.72 -15.95 -36.58
CA ALA A 332 -14.54 -16.01 -37.79
C ALA A 332 -14.07 -17.05 -38.82
N ALA A 333 -12.77 -17.32 -38.89
CA ALA A 333 -12.20 -18.30 -39.82
C ALA A 333 -12.36 -19.76 -39.34
N LEU A 334 -12.53 -19.98 -38.03
CA LEU A 334 -12.54 -21.33 -37.44
C LEU A 334 -13.94 -21.86 -37.15
N LEU A 335 -14.89 -20.99 -36.79
CA LEU A 335 -16.19 -21.42 -36.29
C LEU A 335 -17.32 -21.26 -37.32
N PRO A 336 -18.52 -21.83 -37.05
CA PRO A 336 -19.61 -21.86 -38.01
C PRO A 336 -20.07 -20.48 -38.52
N PRO A 337 -20.73 -20.40 -39.70
CA PRO A 337 -21.04 -19.14 -40.39
C PRO A 337 -21.80 -18.10 -39.55
N ALA A 338 -22.72 -18.54 -38.67
CA ALA A 338 -23.46 -17.63 -37.80
C ALA A 338 -22.53 -16.85 -36.85
N TRP A 339 -21.47 -17.51 -36.37
CA TRP A 339 -20.49 -16.86 -35.50
C TRP A 339 -19.48 -16.03 -36.28
N ALA A 340 -19.12 -16.47 -37.49
CA ALA A 340 -18.29 -15.69 -38.39
C ALA A 340 -18.91 -14.32 -38.73
N GLN A 341 -20.24 -14.27 -38.92
CA GLN A 341 -20.95 -13.01 -39.15
C GLN A 341 -20.86 -12.08 -37.94
N ALA A 342 -21.16 -12.57 -36.73
CA ALA A 342 -21.06 -11.77 -35.51
C ALA A 342 -19.63 -11.28 -35.26
N SER A 343 -18.64 -12.15 -35.46
CA SER A 343 -17.22 -11.82 -35.31
C SER A 343 -16.77 -10.76 -36.33
N ALA A 344 -17.28 -10.81 -37.57
CA ALA A 344 -17.00 -9.79 -38.58
C ALA A 344 -17.58 -8.41 -38.22
N GLU A 345 -18.78 -8.37 -37.64
CA GLU A 345 -19.38 -7.14 -37.12
C GLU A 345 -18.57 -6.56 -35.96
N HIS A 346 -18.16 -7.40 -35.00
CA HIS A 346 -17.29 -6.98 -33.91
C HIS A 346 -15.91 -6.50 -34.40
N ALA A 347 -15.31 -7.19 -35.38
CA ALA A 347 -14.05 -6.81 -36.00
C ALA A 347 -14.14 -5.41 -36.64
N LYS A 348 -15.23 -5.13 -37.35
CA LYS A 348 -15.50 -3.81 -37.93
C LYS A 348 -15.64 -2.73 -36.87
N ALA A 349 -16.38 -3.00 -35.79
CA ALA A 349 -16.53 -2.07 -34.67
C ALA A 349 -15.18 -1.80 -33.98
N CYS A 350 -14.38 -2.85 -33.72
CA CYS A 350 -13.04 -2.71 -33.16
C CYS A 350 -12.15 -1.84 -34.04
N ALA A 351 -12.24 -2.02 -35.36
CA ALA A 351 -11.45 -1.25 -36.30
C ALA A 351 -11.81 0.25 -36.28
N GLN A 352 -13.11 0.57 -36.24
CA GLN A 352 -13.60 1.95 -36.15
C GLN A 352 -13.16 2.62 -34.84
N GLU A 353 -13.28 1.92 -33.72
CA GLU A 353 -12.87 2.45 -32.41
C GLU A 353 -11.36 2.70 -32.34
N PHE A 354 -10.55 1.80 -32.91
CA PHE A 354 -9.11 1.96 -32.95
C PHE A 354 -8.70 3.19 -33.76
N GLU A 355 -9.31 3.38 -34.94
CA GLU A 355 -9.05 4.51 -35.82
C GLU A 355 -9.38 5.84 -35.14
N LEU A 356 -10.51 5.90 -34.43
CA LEU A 356 -10.91 7.09 -33.67
C LEU A 356 -9.93 7.38 -32.53
N ALA A 357 -9.54 6.36 -31.76
CA ALA A 357 -8.56 6.52 -30.68
C ALA A 357 -7.18 6.93 -31.23
N HIS A 358 -6.77 6.39 -32.37
CA HIS A 358 -5.50 6.75 -33.01
C HIS A 358 -5.48 8.20 -33.48
N ALA A 359 -6.57 8.66 -34.11
CA ALA A 359 -6.71 10.04 -34.56
C ALA A 359 -6.59 11.03 -33.39
N GLN A 360 -7.18 10.70 -32.24
CA GLN A 360 -7.06 11.50 -31.02
C GLN A 360 -5.61 11.55 -30.51
N LEU A 361 -4.89 10.43 -30.51
CA LEU A 361 -3.48 10.38 -30.09
C LEU A 361 -2.56 11.18 -31.03
N VAL A 362 -2.82 11.16 -32.33
CA VAL A 362 -2.08 11.96 -33.32
C VAL A 362 -2.26 13.46 -33.08
N GLN A 363 -3.45 13.88 -32.63
CA GLN A 363 -3.75 15.28 -32.31
C GLN A 363 -3.35 15.69 -30.88
N ALA A 364 -2.84 14.76 -30.07
CA ALA A 364 -2.47 15.06 -28.69
C ALA A 364 -1.30 16.09 -28.65
N PRO A 365 -1.34 17.08 -27.73
CA PRO A 365 -0.35 18.16 -27.67
C PRO A 365 1.06 17.68 -27.26
N LEU A 366 1.21 16.44 -26.82
CA LEU A 366 2.43 15.86 -26.24
C LEU A 366 3.37 15.24 -27.30
N SER A 367 3.52 15.89 -28.47
CA SER A 367 4.14 15.28 -29.65
C SER A 367 5.65 15.53 -29.77
N THR A 368 6.47 14.50 -29.52
CA THR A 368 7.91 14.48 -29.83
C THR A 368 8.19 13.80 -31.19
N PRO A 369 9.37 13.99 -31.81
CA PRO A 369 9.74 13.23 -33.02
C PRO A 369 9.62 11.72 -32.84
N ALA A 370 10.06 11.19 -31.70
CA ALA A 370 9.95 9.77 -31.37
C ALA A 370 8.49 9.30 -31.22
N ILE A 371 7.59 10.13 -30.67
CA ILE A 371 6.16 9.82 -30.59
C ILE A 371 5.53 9.80 -31.99
N ARG A 372 5.88 10.76 -32.85
CA ARG A 372 5.39 10.79 -34.25
C ARG A 372 5.83 9.57 -35.05
N GLU A 373 7.09 9.16 -34.92
CA GLU A 373 7.60 7.95 -35.55
C GLU A 373 6.87 6.70 -35.03
N GLY A 374 6.66 6.60 -33.71
CA GLY A 374 5.91 5.49 -33.11
C GLY A 374 4.47 5.43 -33.60
N LEU A 375 3.78 6.57 -33.69
CA LEU A 375 2.42 6.66 -34.25
C LEU A 375 2.38 6.20 -35.72
N ALA A 376 3.35 6.61 -36.54
CA ALA A 376 3.45 6.18 -37.94
C ALA A 376 3.71 4.65 -38.07
N GLN A 377 4.57 4.09 -37.21
CA GLN A 377 4.82 2.65 -37.15
C GLN A 377 3.55 1.88 -36.78
N VAL A 378 2.84 2.33 -35.74
CA VAL A 378 1.54 1.77 -35.32
C VAL A 378 0.54 1.82 -36.48
N ARG A 379 0.46 2.94 -37.21
CA ARG A 379 -0.43 3.07 -38.38
C ARG A 379 -0.11 2.03 -39.45
N GLY A 380 1.16 1.84 -39.80
CA GLY A 380 1.57 0.88 -40.82
C GLY A 380 1.30 -0.58 -40.43
N LEU A 381 1.51 -0.94 -39.17
CA LEU A 381 1.17 -2.25 -38.61
C LEU A 381 -0.34 -2.48 -38.57
N TRP A 382 -1.10 -1.47 -38.15
CA TRP A 382 -2.56 -1.51 -38.11
C TRP A 382 -3.20 -1.70 -39.50
N LEU A 383 -2.70 -1.03 -40.53
CA LEU A 383 -3.17 -1.22 -41.91
C LEU A 383 -2.90 -2.64 -42.42
N ARG A 384 -1.76 -3.25 -42.04
CA ARG A 384 -1.48 -4.66 -42.34
C ARG A 384 -2.43 -5.60 -41.60
N LEU A 385 -2.70 -5.33 -40.32
CA LEU A 385 -3.60 -6.15 -39.52
C LEU A 385 -5.03 -6.12 -40.05
N THR A 386 -5.57 -4.93 -40.31
CA THR A 386 -6.93 -4.75 -40.85
C THR A 386 -7.10 -5.37 -42.24
N ARG A 387 -6.08 -5.30 -43.10
CA ARG A 387 -6.05 -6.03 -44.38
C ARG A 387 -6.00 -7.54 -44.19
N ALA A 388 -5.47 -8.08 -43.11
CA ALA A 388 -5.51 -9.52 -42.87
C ALA A 388 -6.82 -9.96 -42.18
N ALA A 389 -7.42 -9.08 -41.38
CA ALA A 389 -8.51 -9.42 -40.46
C ALA A 389 -9.93 -9.21 -41.04
N LEU A 390 -10.12 -8.30 -42.00
CA LEU A 390 -11.45 -7.91 -42.46
C LEU A 390 -11.89 -8.65 -43.75
N PRO A 391 -13.19 -8.98 -43.90
CA PRO A 391 -13.71 -9.84 -44.98
C PRO A 391 -13.43 -9.36 -46.41
N ALA A 392 -13.33 -8.05 -46.66
CA ALA A 392 -12.97 -7.50 -47.97
C ALA A 392 -11.55 -7.91 -48.44
N ALA A 393 -10.78 -8.53 -47.56
CA ALA A 393 -9.47 -9.09 -47.85
C ALA A 393 -9.41 -10.62 -47.72
N ALA A 394 -10.52 -11.31 -47.42
CA ALA A 394 -10.58 -12.77 -47.35
C ALA A 394 -10.24 -13.45 -48.70
N GLU A 395 -10.34 -12.72 -49.81
CA GLU A 395 -9.86 -13.16 -51.13
C GLU A 395 -8.32 -13.24 -51.23
N THR A 396 -7.56 -12.64 -50.31
CA THR A 396 -6.08 -12.56 -50.38
C THR A 396 -5.33 -13.69 -49.67
N GLY A 397 -6.00 -14.64 -49.02
CA GLY A 397 -5.35 -15.83 -48.44
C GLY A 397 -4.39 -15.53 -47.28
N ALA A 398 -4.66 -14.49 -46.48
CA ALA A 398 -3.83 -14.18 -45.31
C ALA A 398 -3.84 -15.34 -44.31
N SER A 399 -2.65 -15.87 -43.98
CA SER A 399 -2.56 -17.01 -43.06
C SER A 399 -2.86 -16.60 -41.61
N PRO A 400 -3.49 -17.48 -40.80
CA PRO A 400 -3.67 -17.26 -39.36
C PRO A 400 -2.39 -16.84 -38.64
N GLN A 401 -1.22 -17.36 -39.04
CA GLN A 401 0.06 -16.98 -38.42
C GLN A 401 0.50 -15.56 -38.78
N ALA A 402 0.27 -15.12 -40.03
CA ALA A 402 0.60 -13.75 -40.44
C ALA A 402 -0.23 -12.71 -39.69
N LEU A 403 -1.53 -13.02 -39.48
CA LEU A 403 -2.43 -12.23 -38.65
C LEU A 403 -1.94 -12.16 -37.20
N ALA A 404 -1.60 -13.31 -36.61
CA ALA A 404 -1.08 -13.40 -35.25
C ALA A 404 0.20 -12.57 -35.07
N ARG A 405 1.19 -12.77 -35.94
CA ARG A 405 2.47 -12.06 -35.88
C ARG A 405 2.29 -10.55 -36.01
N THR A 406 1.48 -10.11 -36.97
CA THR A 406 1.20 -8.67 -37.15
C THR A 406 0.52 -8.06 -35.92
N SER A 407 -0.36 -8.82 -35.25
CA SER A 407 -1.01 -8.37 -34.01
C SER A 407 -0.06 -8.30 -32.81
N GLU A 408 0.94 -9.17 -32.71
CA GLU A 408 1.98 -9.11 -31.67
C GLU A 408 2.96 -7.95 -31.96
N ASP A 409 3.42 -7.80 -33.22
CA ASP A 409 4.26 -6.67 -33.63
C ASP A 409 3.59 -5.32 -33.34
N LEU A 410 2.26 -5.24 -33.56
CA LEU A 410 1.46 -4.06 -33.23
C LEU A 410 1.32 -3.85 -31.73
N LEU A 411 1.12 -4.91 -30.94
CA LEU A 411 1.08 -4.83 -29.48
C LEU A 411 2.38 -4.25 -28.93
N ASP A 412 3.52 -4.79 -29.38
CA ASP A 412 4.85 -4.32 -29.00
C ASP A 412 5.08 -2.85 -29.37
N ALA A 413 4.62 -2.45 -30.57
CA ALA A 413 4.71 -1.05 -31.00
C ALA A 413 3.85 -0.12 -30.13
N LEU A 414 2.67 -0.57 -29.71
CA LEU A 414 1.77 0.18 -28.82
C LEU A 414 2.29 0.25 -27.38
N GLU A 415 2.92 -0.82 -26.86
CA GLU A 415 3.58 -0.79 -25.55
C GLU A 415 4.72 0.23 -25.54
N ARG A 416 5.63 0.18 -26.53
CA ARG A 416 6.69 1.20 -26.69
C ARG A 416 6.15 2.62 -26.86
N LEU A 417 5.05 2.79 -27.59
CA LEU A 417 4.41 4.10 -27.74
C LEU A 417 3.85 4.63 -26.42
N THR A 418 3.27 3.75 -25.60
CA THR A 418 2.76 4.09 -24.26
C THR A 418 3.90 4.62 -23.37
N GLU A 419 5.03 3.90 -23.31
CA GLU A 419 6.21 4.30 -22.54
C GLU A 419 6.75 5.68 -22.97
N ARG A 420 6.75 5.96 -24.29
CA ARG A 420 7.17 7.27 -24.83
C ARG A 420 6.24 8.40 -24.38
N PHE A 421 4.93 8.16 -24.37
CA PHE A 421 3.96 9.14 -23.87
C PHE A 421 4.10 9.36 -22.36
N GLU A 422 4.28 8.29 -21.58
CA GLU A 422 4.50 8.37 -20.13
C GLU A 422 5.77 9.15 -19.81
N SER A 423 6.87 8.89 -20.51
CA SER A 423 8.14 9.61 -20.36
C SER A 423 7.98 11.11 -20.72
N SER A 424 7.27 11.42 -21.81
CA SER A 424 7.00 12.81 -22.23
C SER A 424 6.15 13.57 -21.19
N LEU A 425 5.16 12.90 -20.60
CA LEU A 425 4.35 13.45 -19.51
C LEU A 425 5.20 13.74 -18.27
N GLN A 426 6.08 12.82 -17.89
CA GLN A 426 6.97 12.99 -16.74
C GLN A 426 7.90 14.21 -16.93
N LEU A 427 8.45 14.41 -18.15
CA LEU A 427 9.32 15.55 -18.46
C LEU A 427 8.63 16.91 -18.39
N LEU A 428 7.31 16.99 -18.64
CA LEU A 428 6.56 18.25 -18.53
C LEU A 428 6.16 18.59 -17.09
N LEU A 429 6.31 17.65 -16.18
CA LEU A 429 5.93 17.76 -14.76
C LEU A 429 7.14 17.89 -13.83
N ALA A 430 8.35 17.67 -14.35
CA ALA A 430 9.63 17.96 -13.72
C ALA A 430 10.04 19.40 -14.01
#